data_AF-A0A7J3HNN6-F1
#
_entry.id   AF-A0A7J3HNN6-F1
#
_cell.length_a   1.000
_cell.length_b   1.000
_cell.length_c   1.000
_cell.angle_alpha   90.00
_cell.angle_beta   90.00
_cell.angle_gamma   90.00
#
_symmetry.space_group_name_H-M   'P 1'
#
loop_
_entity.id
_entity.type
_entity.pdbx_description
1 polymer ?
#
loop_
_entity_poly.entity_id
_entity_poly.type
_entity_poly.pdbx_seq_one_letter_code
_entity_poly.pdbx_strand_id
1 'polypeptide(L)' 'VYSMDSGSKTDIPLWVKKAGHELIGVYEKEGYTEFIVKKVR' A
#
# COMPACT_ATOMS: atom_id res chain seq x y z
N VAL A 1 -4.22 1.21 -4.16
CA VAL A 1 -4.98 0.29 -3.29
C VAL A 1 -5.59 1.12 -2.17
N TYR A 2 -6.84 0.86 -1.75
CA TYR A 2 -7.46 1.55 -0.61
C TYR A 2 -7.83 0.53 0.46
N SER A 3 -7.59 0.85 1.73
CA SER A 3 -7.97 0.00 2.85
C SER A 3 -8.36 0.82 4.07
N MET A 4 -9.40 0.39 4.80
CA MET A 4 -9.82 0.98 6.07
C MET A 4 -9.26 0.23 7.28
N ASP A 5 -8.56 -0.88 7.02
CA ASP A 5 -7.98 -1.72 8.05
C ASP A 5 -6.58 -1.24 8.45
N SER A 6 -6.29 -1.27 9.75
CA SER A 6 -5.01 -0.81 10.30
C SER A 6 -3.87 -1.79 9.99
N GLY A 7 -4.15 -3.09 9.90
CA GLY A 7 -3.17 -4.13 9.54
C GLY A 7 -2.61 -3.95 8.13
N SER A 8 -3.42 -3.39 7.24
CA SER A 8 -3.04 -3.09 5.84
C SER A 8 -1.82 -2.16 5.72
N LYS A 9 -1.54 -1.31 6.72
CA LYS A 9 -0.34 -0.46 6.74
C LYS A 9 0.97 -1.27 6.84
N THR A 10 0.90 -2.50 7.33
CA THR A 10 2.05 -3.43 7.43
C THR A 10 2.06 -4.43 6.29
N ASP A 11 0.90 -5.02 5.97
CA ASP A 11 0.82 -6.13 5.02
C ASP A 11 1.02 -5.69 3.57
N ILE A 12 0.47 -4.52 3.18
CA ILE A 12 0.56 -4.03 1.81
C ILE A 12 2.01 -3.69 1.43
N PRO A 13 2.80 -2.95 2.24
CA PRO A 13 4.22 -2.74 1.94
C PRO A 13 5.02 -4.04 1.79
N LEU A 14 4.77 -5.03 2.65
CA LEU A 14 5.45 -6.33 2.57
C LEU A 14 5.07 -7.09 1.29
N TRP A 15 3.79 -7.08 0.93
CA TRP A 15 3.31 -7.66 -0.32
C TRP A 15 3.91 -6.95 -1.55
N VAL A 16 3.94 -5.62 -1.57
CA VAL A 16 4.53 -4.83 -2.68
C VAL A 16 6.00 -5.21 -2.88
N LYS A 17 6.78 -5.28 -1.79
CA LYS A 17 8.18 -5.70 -1.83
C LYS A 17 8.33 -7.14 -2.34
N LYS A 18 7.49 -8.07 -1.87
CA LYS A 18 7.50 -9.48 -2.30
C LYS A 18 7.12 -9.63 -3.77
N ALA A 19 6.19 -8.83 -4.27
CA ALA A 19 5.74 -8.82 -5.66
C ALA A 19 6.77 -8.18 -6.61
N GLY A 20 7.83 -7.55 -6.09
CA GLY A 20 8.81 -6.81 -6.89
C GLY A 20 8.21 -5.54 -7.49
N HIS A 21 7.24 -4.94 -6.80
CA HIS A 21 6.68 -3.64 -7.14
C HIS A 21 7.29 -2.57 -6.23
N GLU A 22 7.10 -1.31 -6.61
CA GLU A 22 7.62 -0.17 -5.86
C GLU A 22 6.47 0.53 -5.13
N LEU A 23 6.60 0.67 -3.81
CA LEU A 23 5.65 1.43 -3.01
C LEU A 23 6.04 2.91 -3.10
N ILE A 24 5.21 3.70 -3.78
CA ILE A 24 5.46 5.13 -4.06
C ILE A 24 4.99 6.00 -2.88
N GLY A 25 3.93 5.60 -2.19
CA GLY A 25 3.44 6.35 -1.04
C GLY A 25 2.27 5.68 -0.34
N VAL A 26 2.10 6.07 0.93
CA VAL A 26 0.97 5.68 1.79
C VAL A 26 0.38 6.97 2.33
N TYR A 27 -0.90 7.21 2.04
CA TYR A 27 -1.62 8.42 2.42
C TYR A 27 -2.82 8.03 3.29
N GLU A 28 -2.87 8.59 4.48
CA GLU A 28 -4.02 8.45 5.36
C GLU A 28 -5.03 9.53 5.03
N LYS A 29 -6.23 9.12 4.62
CA LYS A 29 -7.35 9.99 4.28
C LYS A 29 -8.49 9.72 5.26
N GLU A 30 -9.43 10.66 5.34
CA GLU A 30 -10.61 10.47 6.19
C GLU A 30 -11.41 9.24 5.74
N GLY A 31 -11.37 8.21 6.57
CA GLY A 31 -12.08 6.95 6.36
C GLY A 31 -11.29 5.86 5.65
N TYR A 32 -10.09 6.09 5.11
CA TYR A 32 -9.27 5.03 4.50
C TYR A 32 -7.80 5.41 4.31
N THR A 33 -6.95 4.40 4.17
CA THR A 33 -5.56 4.53 3.76
C THR A 33 -5.42 4.22 2.27
N GLU A 34 -4.79 5.12 1.53
CA GLU A 34 -4.44 4.97 0.13
C GLU A 34 -2.97 4.54 -0.01
N PHE A 35 -2.72 3.51 -0.82
CA PHE A 35 -1.40 3.01 -1.15
C PHE A 35 -1.17 3.19 -2.66
N ILE A 36 -0.16 3.98 -3.01
CA ILE A 36 0.27 4.20 -4.39
C ILE A 36 1.40 3.22 -4.68
N VAL A 37 1.18 2.34 -5.65
CA VAL A 37 2.12 1.30 -6.04
C VAL A 37 2.43 1.45 -7.52
N LYS A 38 3.71 1.49 -7.86
CA LYS A 38 4.18 1.43 -9.24
C LYS A 38 4.48 -0.01 -9.60
N LYS A 39 3.82 -0.46 -10.66
CA LYS A 39 4.05 -1.78 -11.25
C LYS A 39 5.36 -1.73 -12.04
N VAL A 40 6.36 -2.50 -11.58
CA VAL A 40 7.71 -2.57 -12.19
C VAL A 40 7.87 -3.78 -13.13
N ARG A 41 6.87 -4.66 -13.18
CA ARG A 41 6.81 -5.86 -14.02
C ARG A 41 5.48 -5.97 -14.70
#